data_AF-A0A7C7J392-F1
#
_entry.id   AF-A0A7C7J392-F1
#
_cell.length_a   1.000
_cell.length_b   1.000
_cell.length_c   1.000
_cell.angle_alpha   90.00
_cell.angle_beta   90.00
_cell.angle_gamma   90.00
#
_symmetry.space_group_name_H-M   'P 1'
#
loop_
_entity.id
_entity.type
_entity.pdbx_description
1 polymer ?
#
loop_
_entity_poly.entity_id
_entity_poly.type
_entity_poly.pdbx_seq_one_letter_code
_entity_poly.pdbx_strand_id
1 'polypeptide(L)'
;MHENSDNPDSSRKKASNFRATCKRLFGYAFRHKSKMAVLVFFSFVSAGSLSTMVVGTVLGIDIVYATDENAQKRIDDYSLQAAKTVDQIDRVTGWHPDFEGIVESTITSMREDKRRALRSIAMLIVAITLIGGTARFIQEYFAGIVGASIVMDLRQEMYDSIISLSHDFFEQRASGTIMSRFSNDVGTVNSGILNVFVLLFREPFKVLIPLGIALLISP
;
A
#
# COMPACT_ATOMS: atom_id res chain seq x y z
N MET A 1 31.86 12.77 -49.06
CA MET A 1 31.63 11.75 -48.01
C MET A 1 32.25 12.28 -46.73
N HIS A 2 31.44 12.83 -45.82
CA HIS A 2 31.66 12.71 -44.38
C HIS A 2 30.33 13.05 -43.70
N GLU A 3 29.71 11.95 -43.29
CA GLU A 3 28.49 11.81 -42.51
C GLU A 3 28.73 12.44 -41.13
N ASN A 4 28.13 13.60 -40.87
CA ASN A 4 28.05 14.14 -39.52
C ASN A 4 26.78 13.56 -38.91
N SER A 5 26.95 12.48 -38.18
CA SER A 5 25.89 11.81 -37.43
C SER A 5 25.33 12.78 -36.40
N ASP A 6 24.11 13.24 -36.66
CA ASP A 6 23.24 13.84 -35.65
C ASP A 6 23.08 12.83 -34.51
N ASN A 7 23.91 12.98 -33.49
CA ASN A 7 23.82 12.24 -32.24
C ASN A 7 22.53 12.68 -31.52
N PRO A 8 21.50 11.83 -31.41
CA PRO A 8 20.22 12.20 -30.81
C PRO A 8 20.30 12.37 -29.27
N ASP A 9 21.44 12.05 -28.64
CA ASP A 9 21.58 12.00 -27.18
C ASP A 9 22.02 13.34 -26.54
N SER A 10 22.26 14.40 -27.32
CA SER A 10 22.80 15.67 -26.80
C SER A 10 21.78 16.60 -26.11
N SER A 11 20.48 16.26 -26.12
CA SER A 11 19.41 17.14 -25.58
C SER A 11 18.83 16.71 -24.22
N ARG A 12 19.41 15.72 -23.54
CA ARG A 12 19.02 15.36 -22.16
C ARG A 12 19.54 16.40 -21.16
N LYS A 13 18.92 17.58 -21.12
CA LYS A 13 19.10 18.53 -20.00
C LYS A 13 18.70 17.81 -18.70
N LYS A 14 19.70 17.43 -17.91
CA LYS A 14 19.54 16.93 -16.53
C LYS A 14 18.56 17.85 -15.79
N ALA A 15 17.47 17.28 -15.28
CA ALA A 15 16.53 17.98 -14.42
C ALA A 15 17.27 18.39 -13.13
N SER A 16 17.85 19.60 -13.10
CA SER A 16 18.77 20.03 -12.05
C SER A 16 18.12 20.19 -10.67
N ASN A 17 16.79 20.10 -10.58
CA ASN A 17 16.03 20.31 -9.35
C ASN A 17 14.95 19.25 -9.11
N PHE A 18 15.24 17.97 -9.35
CA PHE A 18 14.30 16.85 -9.08
C PHE A 18 13.68 16.91 -7.67
N ARG A 19 14.50 17.20 -6.64
CA ARG A 19 14.05 17.33 -5.25
C ARG A 19 13.02 18.44 -5.06
N ALA A 20 13.17 19.58 -5.75
CA ALA A 20 12.23 20.69 -5.65
C ALA A 20 10.89 20.34 -6.32
N THR A 21 10.93 19.66 -7.47
CA THR A 21 9.74 19.17 -8.16
C THR A 21 8.99 18.16 -7.29
N CYS A 22 9.69 17.18 -6.68
CA CYS A 22 9.09 16.25 -5.73
C CYS A 22 8.47 16.96 -4.53
N LYS A 23 9.14 17.98 -3.96
CA LYS A 23 8.62 18.75 -2.83
C LYS A 23 7.33 19.52 -3.19
N ARG A 24 7.26 20.08 -4.41
CA ARG A 24 6.05 20.73 -4.92
C ARG A 24 4.91 19.73 -5.10
N LEU A 25 5.21 18.56 -5.68
CA LEU A 25 4.26 17.44 -5.80
C LEU A 25 3.73 16.94 -4.48
N PHE A 26 4.60 16.82 -3.48
CA PHE A 26 4.21 16.48 -2.12
C PHE A 26 3.24 17.54 -1.56
N GLY A 27 3.45 18.82 -1.88
CA GLY A 27 2.53 19.91 -1.54
C GLY A 27 1.10 19.72 -2.10
N TYR A 28 0.95 19.31 -3.36
CA TYR A 28 -0.37 19.05 -3.96
C TYR A 28 -1.07 17.86 -3.29
N ALA A 29 -0.34 16.78 -3.03
CA ALA A 29 -0.93 15.64 -2.34
C ALA A 29 -1.38 15.98 -0.91
N PHE A 30 -0.62 16.82 -0.20
CA PHE A 30 -0.98 17.32 1.12
C PHE A 30 -2.11 18.35 1.11
N ARG A 31 -2.62 18.78 -0.05
CA ARG A 31 -3.89 19.54 -0.12
C ARG A 31 -5.10 18.65 0.14
N HIS A 32 -5.01 17.35 -0.15
CA HIS A 32 -6.08 16.37 0.07
C HIS A 32 -5.84 15.48 1.31
N LYS A 33 -5.42 16.08 2.44
CA LYS A 33 -5.04 15.36 3.67
C LYS A 33 -6.08 14.35 4.13
N SER A 34 -7.37 14.71 4.09
CA SER A 34 -8.45 13.82 4.52
C SER A 34 -8.56 12.55 3.67
N LYS A 35 -8.43 12.69 2.34
CA LYS A 35 -8.50 11.55 1.41
C LYS A 35 -7.25 10.66 1.54
N MET A 36 -6.09 11.27 1.73
CA MET A 36 -4.83 10.57 1.98
C MET A 36 -4.85 9.80 3.32
N ALA A 37 -5.40 10.40 4.38
CA ALA A 37 -5.53 9.72 5.66
C ALA A 37 -6.41 8.47 5.57
N VAL A 38 -7.54 8.57 4.86
CA VAL A 38 -8.42 7.43 4.59
C VAL A 38 -7.69 6.34 3.80
N LEU A 39 -6.95 6.71 2.76
CA LEU A 39 -6.14 5.77 1.96
C LEU A 39 -5.11 5.04 2.83
N VAL A 40 -4.36 5.75 3.66
CA VAL A 40 -3.32 5.15 4.51
C VAL A 40 -3.94 4.24 5.56
N PHE A 41 -5.07 4.64 6.15
CA PHE A 41 -5.81 3.82 7.10
C PHE A 41 -6.28 2.49 6.46
N PHE A 42 -6.96 2.55 5.32
CA PHE A 42 -7.40 1.33 4.63
C PHE A 42 -6.23 0.50 4.08
N SER A 43 -5.10 1.14 3.74
CA SER A 43 -3.87 0.45 3.37
C SER A 43 -3.24 -0.32 4.53
N PHE A 44 -3.34 0.22 5.75
CA PHE A 44 -2.89 -0.46 6.95
C PHE A 44 -3.81 -1.66 7.26
N VAL A 45 -5.12 -1.46 7.19
CA VAL A 45 -6.12 -2.52 7.44
C VAL A 45 -5.99 -3.67 6.43
N SER A 46 -5.86 -3.37 5.14
CA SER A 46 -5.75 -4.40 4.10
C SER A 46 -4.44 -5.20 4.22
N ALA A 47 -3.32 -4.52 4.51
CA ALA A 47 -2.04 -5.17 4.72
C ALA A 47 -2.03 -6.02 6.00
N GLY A 48 -2.59 -5.50 7.10
CA GLY A 48 -2.73 -6.24 8.36
C GLY A 48 -3.59 -7.50 8.20
N SER A 49 -4.70 -7.41 7.44
CA SER A 49 -5.55 -8.56 7.15
C SER A 49 -4.85 -9.66 6.36
N LEU A 50 -3.98 -9.30 5.40
CA LEU A 50 -3.20 -10.28 4.65
C LEU A 50 -2.22 -11.00 5.58
N SER A 51 -1.56 -10.24 6.47
CA SER A 51 -0.61 -10.81 7.44
C SER A 51 -1.29 -11.73 8.46
N THR A 52 -2.43 -11.33 9.04
CA THR A 52 -3.18 -12.18 9.97
C THR A 52 -3.69 -13.44 9.29
N MET A 53 -4.09 -13.36 8.02
CA MET A 53 -4.46 -14.54 7.25
C MET A 53 -3.29 -15.53 7.11
N VAL A 54 -2.10 -15.07 6.74
CA VAL A 54 -0.91 -15.92 6.56
C VAL A 54 -0.52 -16.59 7.88
N VAL A 55 -0.41 -15.83 8.96
CA VAL A 55 -0.07 -16.37 10.29
C VAL A 55 -1.14 -17.35 10.77
N GLY A 56 -2.43 -17.00 10.62
CA GLY A 56 -3.55 -17.86 11.00
C GLY A 56 -3.58 -19.18 10.24
N THR A 57 -3.24 -19.18 8.95
CA THR A 57 -3.15 -20.42 8.16
C THR A 57 -2.00 -21.31 8.60
N VAL A 58 -0.82 -20.73 8.91
CA VAL A 58 0.36 -21.48 9.34
C VAL A 58 0.10 -22.11 10.71
N LEU A 59 -0.40 -21.33 11.67
CA LEU A 59 -0.78 -21.81 13.00
C LEU A 59 -1.90 -22.86 12.92
N GLY A 60 -2.92 -22.63 12.09
CA GLY A 60 -4.03 -23.56 11.93
C GLY A 60 -3.62 -24.92 11.35
N ILE A 61 -2.70 -24.94 10.38
CA ILE A 61 -2.12 -26.19 9.83
C ILE A 61 -1.28 -26.88 10.92
N ASP A 62 -0.41 -26.15 11.61
CA ASP A 62 0.44 -26.72 12.66
C ASP A 62 -0.37 -27.36 13.79
N ILE A 63 -1.43 -26.71 14.27
CA ILE A 63 -2.31 -27.24 15.32
C ILE A 63 -3.06 -28.49 14.86
N VAL A 64 -3.53 -28.52 13.61
CA VAL A 64 -4.29 -29.65 13.06
C VAL A 64 -3.41 -30.89 12.79
N TYR A 65 -2.13 -30.69 12.45
CA TYR A 65 -1.21 -31.78 12.10
C TYR A 65 -0.23 -32.17 13.22
N ALA A 66 -0.21 -31.47 14.36
CA ALA A 66 0.58 -31.87 15.53
C ALA A 66 0.01 -33.15 16.17
N THR A 67 0.70 -34.27 15.99
CA THR A 67 0.41 -35.55 16.65
C THR A 67 0.94 -35.56 18.10
N ASP A 68 0.20 -36.25 19.00
CA ASP A 68 0.13 -36.12 20.47
C ASP A 68 1.40 -35.88 21.32
N GLU A 69 2.62 -36.30 20.94
CA GLU A 69 3.77 -36.20 21.85
C GLU A 69 4.54 -34.86 21.79
N ASN A 70 4.52 -34.20 20.62
CA ASN A 70 5.14 -32.88 20.40
C ASN A 70 4.12 -31.73 20.40
N ALA A 71 2.83 -32.04 20.44
CA ALA A 71 1.75 -31.05 20.44
C ALA A 71 1.78 -30.20 21.72
N GLN A 72 1.89 -30.84 22.90
CA GLN A 72 1.87 -30.15 24.19
C GLN A 72 3.03 -29.14 24.30
N LYS A 73 4.25 -29.56 23.93
CA LYS A 73 5.46 -28.75 24.03
C LYS A 73 5.48 -27.57 23.05
N ARG A 74 4.86 -27.71 21.88
CA ARG A 74 4.76 -26.63 20.89
C ARG A 74 3.58 -25.69 21.20
N ILE A 75 2.48 -26.19 21.76
CA ILE A 75 1.38 -25.34 22.27
C ILE A 75 1.89 -24.45 23.41
N ASP A 76 2.69 -25.00 24.32
CA ASP A 76 3.34 -24.24 25.39
C ASP A 76 4.31 -23.17 24.85
N ASP A 77 5.00 -23.45 23.73
CA ASP A 77 5.90 -22.49 23.08
C ASP A 77 5.11 -21.38 22.34
N TYR A 78 4.00 -21.75 21.68
CA TYR A 78 3.11 -20.80 21.02
C TYR A 78 2.36 -19.91 22.02
N SER A 79 1.91 -20.44 23.16
CA SER A 79 1.28 -19.63 24.21
C SER A 79 2.29 -18.69 24.88
N LEU A 80 3.53 -19.14 25.11
CA LEU A 80 4.60 -18.28 25.62
C LEU A 80 4.99 -17.16 24.63
N GLN A 81 4.99 -17.44 23.32
CA GLN A 81 5.30 -16.46 22.28
C GLN A 81 4.13 -15.48 22.06
N ALA A 82 2.89 -15.97 22.13
CA ALA A 82 1.70 -15.14 22.12
C ALA A 82 1.66 -14.22 23.35
N ALA A 83 1.91 -14.74 24.56
CA ALA A 83 1.94 -13.96 25.80
C ALA A 83 3.01 -12.85 25.76
N LYS A 84 4.20 -13.11 25.21
CA LYS A 84 5.24 -12.07 25.01
C LYS A 84 4.81 -10.99 24.02
N THR A 85 4.13 -11.38 22.94
CA THR A 85 3.63 -10.46 21.93
C THR A 85 2.50 -9.59 22.50
N VAL A 86 1.61 -10.19 23.29
CA VAL A 86 0.51 -9.51 24.00
C VAL A 86 1.05 -8.55 25.06
N ASP A 87 2.03 -8.94 25.88
CA ASP A 87 2.69 -8.07 26.86
C ASP A 87 3.41 -6.88 26.20
N GLN A 88 4.04 -7.10 25.04
CA GLN A 88 4.65 -6.03 24.26
C GLN A 88 3.62 -5.06 23.67
N ILE A 89 2.51 -5.58 23.15
CA ILE A 89 1.40 -4.76 22.62
C ILE A 89 0.76 -3.97 23.75
N ASP A 90 0.55 -4.58 24.92
CA ASP A 90 -0.06 -3.95 26.07
C ASP A 90 0.77 -2.76 26.60
N ARG A 91 2.09 -2.95 26.74
CA ARG A 91 3.01 -1.87 27.13
C ARG A 91 3.00 -0.67 26.18
N VAL A 92 2.71 -0.88 24.91
CA VAL A 92 2.76 0.18 23.88
C VAL A 92 1.39 0.81 23.64
N THR A 93 0.30 0.05 23.80
CA THR A 93 -1.04 0.49 23.36
C THR A 93 -2.05 0.61 24.50
N GLY A 94 -1.79 0.03 25.68
CA GLY A 94 -2.74 -0.04 26.80
C GLY A 94 -4.07 -0.71 26.44
N TRP A 95 -4.10 -1.42 25.29
CA TRP A 95 -5.25 -2.08 24.74
C TRP A 95 -5.10 -3.56 25.07
N HIS A 96 -6.05 -4.11 25.84
CA HIS A 96 -6.13 -5.53 26.18
C HIS A 96 -7.20 -6.19 25.30
N PRO A 97 -6.88 -6.59 24.06
CA PRO A 97 -7.71 -7.51 23.33
C PRO A 97 -7.61 -8.90 23.97
N ASP A 98 -8.75 -9.49 24.26
CA ASP A 98 -8.89 -10.85 24.81
C ASP A 98 -8.57 -11.93 23.74
N PHE A 99 -7.41 -11.79 23.09
CA PHE A 99 -6.93 -12.73 22.08
C PHE A 99 -6.65 -14.09 22.69
N GLU A 100 -6.25 -14.14 23.97
CA GLU A 100 -6.04 -15.37 24.72
C GLU A 100 -7.32 -16.20 24.76
N GLY A 101 -8.46 -15.62 25.15
CA GLY A 101 -9.74 -16.33 25.16
C GLY A 101 -10.22 -16.78 23.77
N ILE A 102 -9.96 -15.99 22.73
CA ILE A 102 -10.31 -16.36 21.34
C ILE A 102 -9.43 -17.52 20.85
N VAL A 103 -8.14 -17.48 21.12
CA VAL A 103 -7.18 -18.52 20.71
C VAL A 103 -7.42 -19.80 21.50
N GLU A 104 -7.61 -19.72 22.81
CA GLU A 104 -7.88 -20.87 23.67
C GLU A 104 -9.20 -21.55 23.32
N SER A 105 -10.31 -20.80 23.19
CA SER A 105 -11.60 -21.37 22.79
C SER A 105 -11.55 -22.00 21.39
N THR A 106 -10.76 -21.42 20.49
CA THR A 106 -10.53 -22.01 19.17
C THR A 106 -9.73 -23.31 19.30
N ILE A 107 -8.60 -23.34 20.02
CA ILE A 107 -7.76 -24.54 20.20
C ILE A 107 -8.54 -25.66 20.92
N THR A 108 -9.29 -25.35 21.97
CA THR A 108 -10.10 -26.35 22.70
C THR A 108 -11.19 -26.96 21.81
N SER A 109 -11.86 -26.14 21.00
CA SER A 109 -12.84 -26.66 20.02
C SER A 109 -12.19 -27.45 18.87
N MET A 110 -10.89 -27.26 18.60
CA MET A 110 -10.15 -28.10 17.65
C MET A 110 -9.80 -29.49 18.21
N ARG A 111 -9.65 -29.60 19.53
CA ARG A 111 -9.23 -30.84 20.21
C ARG A 111 -10.34 -31.90 20.26
N GLU A 112 -11.61 -31.50 20.31
CA GLU A 112 -12.74 -32.43 20.39
C GLU A 112 -13.13 -33.03 19.02
N ASP A 113 -13.03 -32.26 17.92
CA ASP A 113 -13.46 -32.70 16.59
C ASP A 113 -12.64 -32.06 15.45
N LYS A 114 -11.67 -32.80 14.90
CA LYS A 114 -10.80 -32.35 13.79
C LYS A 114 -11.60 -31.81 12.58
N ARG A 115 -12.75 -32.40 12.26
CA ARG A 115 -13.63 -31.92 11.16
C ARG A 115 -14.38 -30.62 11.47
N ARG A 116 -14.68 -30.34 12.74
CA ARG A 116 -15.30 -29.06 13.15
C ARG A 116 -14.23 -27.96 13.15
N ALA A 117 -13.03 -28.28 13.61
CA ALA A 117 -11.84 -27.42 13.54
C ALA A 117 -11.53 -26.91 12.13
N LEU A 118 -11.45 -27.81 11.14
CA LEU A 118 -11.17 -27.42 9.76
C LEU A 118 -12.25 -26.47 9.20
N ARG A 119 -13.52 -26.69 9.56
CA ARG A 119 -14.63 -25.85 9.09
C ARG A 119 -14.60 -24.46 9.74
N SER A 120 -14.29 -24.35 11.03
CA SER A 120 -14.19 -23.06 11.70
C SER A 120 -13.02 -22.23 11.19
N ILE A 121 -11.83 -22.84 11.01
CA ILE A 121 -10.66 -22.17 10.41
C ILE A 121 -10.98 -21.71 8.99
N ALA A 122 -11.60 -22.55 8.16
CA ALA A 122 -11.97 -22.18 6.80
C ALA A 122 -12.93 -20.97 6.77
N MET A 123 -13.94 -20.96 7.64
CA MET A 123 -14.87 -19.82 7.78
C MET A 123 -14.15 -18.55 8.24
N LEU A 124 -13.21 -18.66 9.18
CA LEU A 124 -12.41 -17.53 9.66
C LEU A 124 -11.53 -16.94 8.56
N ILE A 125 -10.86 -17.79 7.77
CA ILE A 125 -10.05 -17.36 6.61
C ILE A 125 -10.93 -16.62 5.61
N VAL A 126 -12.11 -17.16 5.29
CA VAL A 126 -13.06 -16.50 4.38
C VAL A 126 -13.46 -15.13 4.92
N ALA A 127 -13.82 -15.03 6.21
CA ALA A 127 -14.21 -13.77 6.84
C ALA A 127 -13.07 -12.73 6.79
N ILE A 128 -11.85 -13.12 7.17
CA ILE A 128 -10.66 -12.24 7.12
C ILE A 128 -10.38 -11.80 5.69
N THR A 129 -10.43 -12.72 4.73
CA THR A 129 -10.20 -12.42 3.30
C THR A 129 -11.24 -11.44 2.77
N LEU A 130 -12.50 -11.57 3.20
CA LEU A 130 -13.58 -10.69 2.77
C LEU A 130 -13.39 -9.29 3.33
N ILE A 131 -13.04 -9.16 4.61
CA ILE A 131 -12.71 -7.88 5.25
C ILE A 131 -11.49 -7.22 4.59
N GLY A 132 -10.39 -7.98 4.42
CA GLY A 132 -9.17 -7.50 3.77
C GLY A 132 -9.40 -7.11 2.31
N GLY A 133 -10.22 -7.88 1.59
CA GLY A 133 -10.64 -7.61 0.22
C GLY A 133 -11.46 -6.33 0.10
N THR A 134 -12.45 -6.13 0.98
CA THR A 134 -13.23 -4.89 1.03
C THR A 134 -12.35 -3.69 1.39
N ALA A 135 -11.46 -3.82 2.38
CA ALA A 135 -10.53 -2.77 2.74
C ALA A 135 -9.60 -2.40 1.56
N ARG A 136 -9.10 -3.42 0.84
CA ARG A 136 -8.29 -3.23 -0.38
C ARG A 136 -9.08 -2.51 -1.48
N PHE A 137 -10.34 -2.88 -1.69
CA PHE A 137 -11.19 -2.21 -2.68
C PHE A 137 -11.37 -0.73 -2.34
N ILE A 138 -11.68 -0.41 -1.08
CA ILE A 138 -11.83 0.97 -0.61
C ILE A 138 -10.51 1.73 -0.78
N GLN A 139 -9.38 1.13 -0.37
CA GLN A 139 -8.05 1.70 -0.57
C GLN A 139 -7.77 2.03 -2.04
N GLU A 140 -8.06 1.11 -2.97
CA GLU A 140 -7.86 1.31 -4.41
C GLU A 140 -8.78 2.41 -4.97
N TYR A 141 -10.03 2.48 -4.51
CA TYR A 141 -10.97 3.53 -4.88
C TYR A 141 -10.50 4.91 -4.44
N PHE A 142 -10.11 5.08 -3.17
CA PHE A 142 -9.58 6.34 -2.67
C PHE A 142 -8.24 6.73 -3.31
N ALA A 143 -7.39 5.75 -3.63
CA ALA A 143 -6.17 5.97 -4.40
C ALA A 143 -6.47 6.56 -5.79
N GLY A 144 -7.51 6.06 -6.46
CA GLY A 144 -7.99 6.62 -7.72
C GLY A 144 -8.49 8.06 -7.57
N ILE A 145 -9.29 8.35 -6.54
CA ILE A 145 -9.80 9.71 -6.28
C ILE A 145 -8.65 10.68 -6.00
N VAL A 146 -7.71 10.30 -5.14
CA VAL A 146 -6.53 11.11 -4.83
C VAL A 146 -5.72 11.36 -6.10
N GLY A 147 -5.43 10.30 -6.86
CA GLY A 147 -4.71 10.41 -8.12
C GLY A 147 -5.39 11.40 -9.07
N ALA A 148 -6.69 11.23 -9.31
CA ALA A 148 -7.47 12.11 -10.17
C ALA A 148 -7.52 13.57 -9.68
N SER A 149 -7.58 13.79 -8.36
CA SER A 149 -7.58 15.15 -7.80
C SER A 149 -6.23 15.83 -8.04
N ILE A 150 -5.11 15.11 -7.87
CA ILE A 150 -3.77 15.65 -8.16
C ILE A 150 -3.58 15.89 -9.68
N VAL A 151 -4.14 15.03 -10.56
CA VAL A 151 -4.16 15.30 -12.03
C VAL A 151 -4.79 16.66 -12.30
N MET A 152 -5.94 16.91 -11.66
CA MET A 152 -6.72 18.11 -11.92
C MET A 152 -5.96 19.36 -11.51
N ASP A 153 -5.34 19.34 -10.33
CA ASP A 153 -4.50 20.44 -9.83
C ASP A 153 -3.32 20.72 -10.76
N LEU A 154 -2.59 19.68 -11.18
CA LEU A 154 -1.46 19.82 -12.11
C LEU A 154 -1.90 20.39 -13.46
N ARG A 155 -3.04 19.91 -14.00
CA ARG A 155 -3.58 20.41 -15.27
C ARG A 155 -3.96 21.89 -15.17
N GLN A 156 -4.54 22.31 -14.04
CA GLN A 156 -4.92 23.70 -13.83
C GLN A 156 -3.69 24.62 -13.83
N GLU A 157 -2.63 24.28 -13.08
CA GLU A 157 -1.42 25.11 -13.04
C GLU A 157 -0.69 25.20 -14.37
N MET A 158 -0.65 24.08 -15.09
CA MET A 158 -0.05 24.03 -16.41
C MET A 158 -0.86 24.88 -17.41
N TYR A 159 -2.19 24.86 -17.31
CA TYR A 159 -3.07 25.71 -18.10
C TYR A 159 -2.84 27.20 -17.80
N ASP A 160 -2.84 27.57 -16.52
CA ASP A 160 -2.61 28.95 -16.06
C ASP A 160 -1.24 29.49 -16.52
N SER A 161 -0.22 28.62 -16.53
CA SER A 161 1.11 28.95 -17.03
C SER A 161 1.10 29.27 -18.54
N ILE A 162 0.33 28.53 -19.34
CA ILE A 162 0.26 28.76 -20.79
C ILE A 162 -0.46 30.05 -21.12
N ILE A 163 -1.61 30.30 -20.49
CA ILE A 163 -2.40 31.51 -20.78
C ILE A 163 -1.66 32.79 -20.36
N SER A 164 -0.66 32.68 -19.47
CA SER A 164 0.19 33.79 -19.04
C SER A 164 1.33 34.15 -20.01
N LEU A 165 1.55 33.37 -21.07
CA LEU A 165 2.60 33.63 -22.06
C LEU A 165 2.28 34.86 -22.92
N SER A 166 3.32 35.56 -23.38
CA SER A 166 3.16 36.77 -24.19
C SER A 166 2.60 36.48 -25.59
N HIS A 167 1.96 37.48 -26.20
CA HIS A 167 1.46 37.39 -27.57
C HIS A 167 2.57 37.02 -28.58
N ASP A 168 3.78 37.57 -28.42
CA ASP A 168 4.94 37.27 -29.28
C ASP A 168 5.31 35.77 -29.31
N PHE A 169 5.10 35.06 -28.20
CA PHE A 169 5.35 33.62 -28.13
C PHE A 169 4.38 32.82 -29.02
N PHE A 170 3.14 33.29 -29.13
CA PHE A 170 2.09 32.67 -29.94
C PHE A 170 2.16 33.07 -31.42
N GLU A 171 2.73 34.23 -31.76
CA GLU A 171 2.97 34.60 -33.17
C GLU A 171 4.08 33.77 -33.82
N GLN A 172 5.12 33.42 -33.06
CA GLN A 172 6.27 32.67 -33.59
C GLN A 172 6.02 31.16 -33.76
N ARG A 173 4.89 30.63 -33.27
CA ARG A 173 4.61 29.19 -33.23
C ARG A 173 3.15 28.91 -33.54
N ALA A 174 2.91 27.97 -34.47
CA ALA A 174 1.55 27.51 -34.75
C ALA A 174 0.87 27.02 -33.46
N SER A 175 -0.30 27.59 -33.15
CA SER A 175 -1.10 27.27 -31.96
C SER A 175 -1.39 25.77 -31.83
N GLY A 176 -1.63 25.07 -32.95
CA GLY A 176 -1.83 23.62 -32.98
C GLY A 176 -0.61 22.81 -32.53
N THR A 177 0.60 23.26 -32.87
CA THR A 177 1.85 22.62 -32.42
C THR A 177 2.08 22.85 -30.92
N ILE A 178 1.77 24.04 -30.40
CA ILE A 178 1.85 24.33 -28.96
C ILE A 178 0.86 23.45 -28.20
N MET A 179 -0.40 23.40 -28.65
CA MET A 179 -1.44 22.65 -27.95
C MET A 179 -1.20 21.14 -27.99
N SER A 180 -0.71 20.60 -29.11
CA SER A 180 -0.36 19.19 -29.24
C SER A 180 0.80 18.80 -28.33
N ARG A 181 1.89 19.57 -28.33
CA ARG A 181 3.03 19.31 -27.43
C ARG A 181 2.62 19.44 -25.98
N PHE A 182 1.84 20.47 -25.65
CA PHE A 182 1.31 20.64 -24.31
C PHE A 182 0.47 19.46 -23.85
N SER A 183 -0.56 19.07 -24.61
CA SER A 183 -1.44 17.96 -24.23
C SER A 183 -0.67 16.65 -24.06
N ASN A 184 0.32 16.38 -24.93
CA ASN A 184 1.15 15.18 -24.84
C ASN A 184 2.12 15.22 -23.65
N ASP A 185 2.79 16.35 -23.42
CA ASP A 185 3.74 16.52 -22.33
C ASP A 185 3.01 16.49 -20.97
N VAL A 186 1.87 17.19 -20.85
CA VAL A 186 0.98 17.15 -19.67
C VAL A 186 0.49 15.73 -19.42
N GLY A 187 0.02 15.04 -20.47
CA GLY A 187 -0.49 13.67 -20.34
C GLY A 187 0.58 12.70 -19.82
N THR A 188 1.80 12.81 -20.35
CA THR A 188 2.94 11.97 -19.97
C THR A 188 3.41 12.27 -18.55
N VAL A 189 3.59 13.54 -18.21
CA VAL A 189 4.01 13.98 -16.87
C VAL A 189 2.97 13.61 -15.83
N ASN A 190 1.68 13.83 -16.11
CA ASN A 190 0.59 13.43 -15.23
C ASN A 190 0.62 11.92 -15.00
N SER A 191 0.57 11.11 -16.05
CA SER A 191 0.46 9.65 -15.89
C SER A 191 1.66 9.05 -15.17
N GLY A 192 2.87 9.51 -15.47
CA GLY A 192 4.10 8.98 -14.87
C GLY A 192 4.27 9.37 -13.40
N ILE A 193 4.22 10.67 -13.11
CA ILE A 193 4.47 11.17 -11.76
C ILE A 193 3.37 10.73 -10.79
N LEU A 194 2.11 10.73 -11.23
CA LEU A 194 0.98 10.39 -10.36
C LEU A 194 0.95 8.92 -10.00
N ASN A 195 1.24 8.03 -10.95
CA ASN A 195 1.37 6.61 -10.63
C ASN A 195 2.41 6.40 -9.55
N VAL A 196 3.61 6.97 -9.72
CA VAL A 196 4.68 6.85 -8.72
C VAL A 196 4.24 7.41 -7.38
N PHE A 197 3.60 8.58 -7.37
CA PHE A 197 3.18 9.24 -6.14
C PHE A 197 2.13 8.43 -5.38
N VAL A 198 1.05 7.99 -6.03
CA VAL A 198 0.01 7.18 -5.39
C VAL A 198 0.55 5.83 -4.92
N LEU A 199 1.42 5.19 -5.73
CA LEU A 199 2.07 3.93 -5.35
C LEU A 199 2.94 4.10 -4.10
N LEU A 200 3.68 5.21 -3.98
CA LEU A 200 4.54 5.47 -2.82
C LEU A 200 3.80 5.49 -1.48
N PHE A 201 2.52 5.88 -1.45
CA PHE A 201 1.74 5.85 -0.22
C PHE A 201 1.01 4.53 0.02
N ARG A 202 0.85 3.72 -1.03
CA ARG A 202 0.03 2.51 -1.01
C ARG A 202 0.86 1.23 -0.84
N GLU A 203 1.95 1.14 -1.57
CA GLU A 203 2.73 -0.10 -1.69
C GLU A 203 3.62 -0.39 -0.47
N PRO A 204 4.23 0.59 0.23
CA PRO A 204 5.11 0.27 1.36
C PRO A 204 4.40 -0.50 2.46
N PHE A 205 3.16 -0.17 2.80
CA PHE A 205 2.42 -0.86 3.85
C PHE A 205 2.15 -2.33 3.50
N LYS A 206 1.89 -2.64 2.23
CA LYS A 206 1.68 -4.02 1.77
C LYS A 206 2.93 -4.89 1.87
N VAL A 207 4.11 -4.29 1.88
CA VAL A 207 5.39 -5.02 1.98
C VAL A 207 5.92 -5.02 3.40
N LEU A 208 5.95 -3.85 4.04
CA LEU A 208 6.57 -3.66 5.35
C LEU A 208 5.83 -4.41 6.46
N ILE A 209 4.50 -4.46 6.43
CA ILE A 209 3.72 -5.11 7.50
C ILE A 209 3.91 -6.64 7.47
N PRO A 210 3.72 -7.33 6.33
CA PRO A 210 4.02 -8.76 6.26
C PRO A 210 5.48 -9.09 6.53
N LEU A 211 6.42 -8.29 6.01
CA LEU A 211 7.85 -8.51 6.22
C LEU A 211 8.24 -8.34 7.69
N GLY A 212 7.71 -7.31 8.37
CA GLY A 212 7.96 -7.08 9.79
C GLY A 212 7.48 -8.25 10.64
N ILE A 213 6.27 -8.76 10.37
CA ILE A 213 5.73 -9.93 11.06
C ILE A 213 6.55 -11.19 10.76
N ALA A 214 6.97 -11.40 9.50
CA ALA A 214 7.79 -12.55 9.13
C ALA A 214 9.14 -12.57 9.88
N LEU A 215 9.79 -11.42 10.04
CA LEU A 215 11.04 -11.28 10.80
C LEU A 215 10.83 -11.47 12.31
N LEU A 216 9.68 -11.10 12.86
CA LEU A 216 9.35 -11.36 14.26
C LEU A 216 9.13 -12.85 14.54
N ILE A 217 8.60 -13.60 13.56
CA ILE A 217 8.33 -15.03 13.67
C ILE A 217 9.61 -15.88 13.50
N SER A 218 10.52 -15.44 12.63
CA SER A 218 11.81 -16.11 12.39
C SER A 218 12.97 -15.27 12.96
N PRO A 219 13.35 -15.46 14.23
CA PRO A 219 14.56 -14.84 14.79
C PRO A 219 15.84 -15.33 14.13
#